data_AF-A0A7C8DH49-F1
#
_entry.id   AF-A0A7C8DH49-F1
#
_cell.length_a   1.000
_cell.length_b   1.000
_cell.length_c   1.000
_cell.angle_alpha   90.00
_cell.angle_beta   90.00
_cell.angle_gamma   90.00
#
_symmetry.space_group_name_H-M   'P 1'
#
loop_
_entity.id
_entity.type
_entity.pdbx_description
1 polymer ?
#
loop_
_entity_poly.entity_id
_entity_poly.type
_entity_poly.pdbx_seq_one_letter_code
_entity_poly.pdbx_strand_id
1 'polypeptide(L)' 'MKNAFLEGVELGELKGQVALVTGGGRGIGAAIARDLARRGARVVIASRTQAELESVIEGIRAEGGEGHARGG' A
#
# COMPACT_ATOMS: atom_id res chain seq x y z
N MET A 1 1.27 -6.75 30.30
CA MET A 1 1.88 -7.88 29.59
C MET A 1 2.26 -7.40 28.20
N LYS A 2 3.56 -7.33 27.87
CA LYS A 2 4.02 -7.09 26.50
C LYS A 2 4.04 -8.45 25.80
N ASN A 3 3.34 -8.60 24.68
CA ASN A 3 3.29 -9.86 23.93
C ASN A 3 4.64 -10.09 23.23
N ALA A 4 5.44 -11.02 23.77
CA ALA A 4 6.75 -11.42 23.25
C ALA A 4 6.75 -11.98 21.82
N PHE A 5 5.57 -12.22 21.23
CA PHE A 5 5.43 -12.74 19.86
C PHE A 5 5.82 -11.73 18.77
N LEU A 6 5.95 -10.44 19.11
CA LEU A 6 6.28 -9.37 18.16
C LEU A 6 7.70 -8.81 18.33
N GLU A 7 8.49 -9.29 19.30
CA GLU A 7 9.81 -8.71 19.60
C GLU A 7 10.89 -9.01 18.55
N GLY A 8 10.58 -9.74 17.48
CA GLY A 8 11.53 -10.11 16.42
C GLY A 8 11.02 -10.00 14.98
N VAL A 9 9.82 -9.46 14.75
CA VAL A 9 9.33 -9.21 13.38
C VAL A 9 9.60 -7.75 13.05
N GLU A 10 10.83 -7.47 12.61
CA GLU A 10 11.14 -6.19 11.99
C GLU A 10 10.51 -6.18 10.59
N LEU A 11 9.33 -5.56 10.47
CA LEU A 11 8.71 -5.31 9.17
C LEU A 11 9.62 -4.33 8.41
N GLY A 12 10.50 -4.87 7.56
CA GLY A 12 11.57 -4.10 6.93
C GLY A 12 11.08 -2.81 6.28
N GLU A 13 11.83 -1.73 6.46
CA GLU A 13 11.55 -0.45 5.81
C GLU A 13 11.63 -0.61 4.29
N LEU A 14 10.66 -0.04 3.57
CA LEU A 14 10.61 -0.07 2.10
C LEU A 14 10.89 1.30 1.49
N LYS A 15 11.49 2.21 2.27
CA LYS A 15 11.82 3.56 1.83
C LYS A 15 12.67 3.52 0.56
N GLY A 16 12.22 4.24 -0.47
CA GLY A 16 12.90 4.33 -1.76
C GLY A 16 12.63 3.17 -2.72
N GLN A 17 11.87 2.14 -2.30
CA GLN A 17 11.42 1.07 -3.18
C GLN A 17 10.15 1.47 -3.93
N VAL A 18 9.92 0.84 -5.09
CA VAL A 18 8.67 0.93 -5.84
C VAL A 18 7.97 -0.43 -5.79
N ALA A 19 6.70 -0.45 -5.43
CA ALA A 19 5.90 -1.67 -5.39
C ALA A 19 4.70 -1.61 -6.34
N LEU A 20 4.55 -2.63 -7.20
CA LEU A 20 3.39 -2.81 -8.06
C LEU A 20 2.40 -3.78 -7.41
N VAL A 21 1.16 -3.34 -7.21
CA VAL A 21 0.07 -4.18 -6.70
C VAL A 21 -1.04 -4.31 -7.74
N THR A 22 -1.22 -5.52 -8.28
CA THR A 22 -2.36 -5.84 -9.12
C THR A 22 -3.59 -6.15 -8.26
N GLY A 23 -4.79 -5.81 -8.75
CA GLY A 23 -6.01 -5.91 -7.95
C GLY A 23 -6.08 -4.91 -6.78
N GLY A 24 -5.31 -3.81 -6.84
CA GLY A 24 -5.15 -2.87 -5.73
C GLY A 24 -6.34 -1.95 -5.43
N GLY A 25 -7.46 -2.04 -6.16
CA GLY A 25 -8.62 -1.17 -5.98
C GLY A 25 -9.49 -1.48 -4.77
N ARG A 26 -9.41 -2.69 -4.19
CA ARG A 26 -10.22 -3.10 -3.03
C ARG A 26 -9.63 -4.27 -2.26
N GLY A 27 -10.28 -4.62 -1.15
CA GLY A 27 -9.99 -5.84 -0.37
C GLY A 27 -8.52 -5.96 0.01
N ILE A 28 -7.96 -7.16 -0.17
CA ILE A 28 -6.58 -7.49 0.21
C ILE A 28 -5.56 -6.66 -0.59
N GLY A 29 -5.78 -6.44 -1.89
CA GLY A 29 -4.87 -5.64 -2.71
C GLY A 29 -4.75 -4.20 -2.21
N ALA A 30 -5.87 -3.58 -1.85
CA ALA A 30 -5.87 -2.24 -1.24
C ALA A 30 -5.19 -2.21 0.13
N ALA A 31 -5.39 -3.24 0.96
CA ALA A 31 -4.73 -3.36 2.26
C ALA A 31 -3.21 -3.50 2.12
N ILE A 32 -2.75 -4.32 1.18
CA ILE A 32 -1.33 -4.49 0.85
C ILE A 32 -0.75 -3.15 0.37
N ALA A 33 -1.41 -2.46 -0.57
CA ALA A 33 -0.93 -1.18 -1.08
C ALA A 33 -0.75 -0.14 0.03
N ARG A 34 -1.69 -0.06 0.98
CA ARG A 34 -1.60 0.84 2.14
C ARG A 34 -0.45 0.46 3.07
N ASP A 35 -0.28 -0.82 3.39
CA ASP A 35 0.82 -1.29 4.25
C ASP A 35 2.20 -0.99 3.63
N LEU A 36 2.36 -1.30 2.34
CA LEU A 36 3.61 -1.02 1.62
C LEU A 36 3.92 0.49 1.60
N ALA A 37 2.91 1.33 1.38
CA ALA A 37 3.08 2.77 1.41
C ALA A 37 3.42 3.32 2.81
N ARG A 38 2.77 2.80 3.86
CA ARG A 38 3.10 3.14 5.28
C ARG A 38 4.54 2.78 5.64
N ARG A 39 5.09 1.74 5.01
CA ARG A 39 6.49 1.33 5.16
C ARG A 39 7.46 2.13 4.28
N GLY A 40 6.98 3.13 3.54
CA GLY A 40 7.79 4.06 2.75
C GLY A 40 7.99 3.68 1.28
N ALA A 41 7.32 2.64 0.78
CA ALA A 41 7.34 2.33 -0.65
C ALA A 41 6.52 3.36 -1.44
N ARG A 42 6.96 3.66 -2.66
CA ARG A 42 6.11 4.29 -3.68
C ARG A 42 5.27 3.21 -4.33
N VAL A 43 3.95 3.30 -4.23
CA VAL A 43 3.08 2.23 -4.74
C VAL A 43 2.47 2.58 -6.09
N VAL A 44 2.44 1.61 -6.99
CA VAL A 44 1.62 1.65 -8.20
C VAL A 44 0.55 0.59 -8.06
N ILE A 45 -0.72 0.96 -8.15
CA ILE A 45 -1.82 0.01 -8.09
C ILE A 45 -2.54 -0.08 -9.43
N ALA A 46 -2.88 -1.30 -9.85
CA ALA A 46 -3.53 -1.56 -11.12
C ALA A 46 -4.76 -2.46 -10.97
N SER A 47 -5.86 -2.09 -11.62
CA SER A 47 -7.09 -2.89 -11.72
C SER A 47 -7.98 -2.36 -12.86
N ARG A 48 -9.18 -2.93 -13.03
CA ARG A 48 -10.12 -2.54 -14.08
C ARG A 48 -10.88 -1.24 -13.79
N THR A 49 -11.14 -0.92 -12.53
CA THR A 49 -11.99 0.23 -12.17
C THR A 49 -11.12 1.39 -11.71
N GLN A 50 -10.99 2.43 -12.53
CA GLN A 50 -10.14 3.60 -12.21
C GLN A 50 -10.57 4.29 -10.90
N ALA A 51 -11.87 4.48 -10.69
CA ALA A 51 -12.39 5.14 -9.47
C ALA A 51 -12.05 4.37 -8.17
N GLU A 52 -12.06 3.03 -8.20
CA GLU A 52 -11.64 2.22 -7.05
C GLU A 52 -10.14 2.43 -6.75
N LEU A 53 -9.30 2.52 -7.79
CA LEU A 53 -7.87 2.78 -7.63
C LEU A 53 -7.62 4.20 -7.08
N GLU A 54 -8.30 5.20 -7.62
CA GLU A 54 -8.15 6.59 -7.18
C GLU A 54 -8.51 6.76 -5.71
N SER A 55 -9.62 6.17 -5.26
CA SER A 55 -10.02 6.21 -3.85
C SER A 55 -8.95 5.59 -2.92
N VAL A 56 -8.30 4.50 -3.35
CA VAL A 56 -7.20 3.90 -2.57
C VAL A 56 -5.98 4.81 -2.55
N ILE A 57 -5.58 5.38 -3.69
CA ILE A 57 -4.44 6.29 -3.79
C ILE A 57 -4.65 7.57 -2.98
N GLU A 58 -5.87 8.13 -2.99
CA GLU A 58 -6.22 9.29 -2.15
C GLU A 58 -6.05 8.96 -0.67
N GLY A 59 -6.53 7.80 -0.23
CA GLY A 59 -6.31 7.33 1.14
C GLY A 59 -4.83 7.17 1.49
N ILE A 60 -4.03 6.61 0.58
CA ILE A 60 -2.58 6.48 0.76
C ILE A 60 -1.90 7.85 0.90
N ARG A 61 -2.26 8.81 0.06
CA ARG A 61 -1.74 10.18 0.10
C ARG A 61 -2.16 10.91 1.38
N ALA A 62 -3.39 10.72 1.82
CA ALA A 62 -3.89 11.29 3.07
C ALA A 62 -3.14 10.76 4.31
N GLU A 63 -2.65 9.52 4.24
CA GLU A 63 -1.80 8.91 5.27
C GLU A 63 -0.30 9.28 5.13
N GLY A 64 0.05 10.16 4.17
CA GLY A 64 1.43 10.61 3.93
C GLY A 64 2.26 9.68 3.04
N GLY A 65 1.66 8.64 2.47
CA GLY A 65 2.30 7.75 1.52
C GLY A 65 2.29 8.29 0.08
N GLU A 66 3.12 7.70 -0.78
CA GLU A 66 3.20 8.05 -2.20
C GLU A 66 2.58 6.94 -3.07
N GLY A 67 1.74 7.31 -4.05
CA GLY A 67 1.25 6.32 -4.99
C GLY A 67 0.58 6.84 -6.28
N HIS A 68 0.40 5.91 -7.22
CA HIS A 68 -0.16 6.11 -8.56
C HIS A 68 -1.17 5.01 -8.93
N ALA A 69 -2.24 5.39 -9.62
CA ALA A 69 -3.29 4.50 -10.09
C ALA A 69 -3.13 4.25 -11.60
N ARG A 70 -3.13 2.98 -12.00
CA ARG A 70 -3.15 2.56 -13.41
C ARG A 70 -4.36 1.69 -13.72
N GLY A 71 -5.42 2.33 -14.23
CA GLY A 71 -6.55 1.63 -14.82
C GLY A 71 -6.17 0.90 -16.12
N GLY A 72 -6.90 -0.19 -16.38
CA GLY A 72 -6.94 -0.87 -17.68
C GLY A 72 -8.15 -0.43 -18.50
#